data_AF-A0A924MTV6-F1
#
_entry.id   AF-A0A924MTV6-F1
#
_cell.length_a   1.000
_cell.length_b   1.000
_cell.length_c   1.000
_cell.angle_alpha   90.00
_cell.angle_beta   90.00
_cell.angle_gamma   90.00
#
_symmetry.space_group_name_H-M   'P 1'
#
loop_
_entity.id
_entity.type
_entity.pdbx_description
1 polymer ?
#
loop_
_entity_poly.entity_id
_entity_poly.type
_entity_poly.pdbx_seq_one_letter_code
_entity_poly.pdbx_strand_id
1 'polypeptide(L)'
;RSFKQHGFRDVVFVGDHGGYQADLVHVKDKLNREWSKDPACRVHAPLEYYRITQTAYVAALKAHGVTDAEMGSHAGLADTALSLAIDPALVVQDKLAGPYPAGVTGNPKRATAELGELGTTLVVQATVAAIRKETQAPR
;
A
#
# COMPACT_ATOMS: atom_id res chain seq x y z
N ARG A 1 17.08 -8.89 11.45
CA ARG A 1 17.90 -9.48 12.53
C ARG A 1 18.39 -8.43 13.53
N SER A 2 18.95 -7.30 13.08
CA SER A 2 19.38 -6.21 13.97
C SER A 2 18.27 -5.66 14.87
N PHE A 3 17.03 -5.51 14.38
CA PHE A 3 15.89 -5.11 15.21
C PHE A 3 15.69 -6.05 16.42
N LYS A 4 15.69 -7.36 16.19
CA LYS A 4 15.60 -8.35 17.28
C LYS A 4 16.76 -8.21 18.28
N GLN A 5 17.99 -8.06 17.79
CA GLN A 5 19.18 -7.91 18.66
C GLN A 5 19.10 -6.66 19.56
N HIS A 6 18.46 -5.59 19.09
CA HIS A 6 18.28 -4.35 19.85
C HIS A 6 16.97 -4.32 20.66
N GLY A 7 16.31 -5.47 20.86
CA GLY A 7 15.15 -5.58 21.75
C GLY A 7 13.82 -5.12 21.18
N PHE A 8 13.72 -4.86 19.87
CA PHE A 8 12.42 -4.61 19.24
C PHE A 8 11.53 -5.84 19.35
N ARG A 9 10.26 -5.64 19.69
CA ARG A 9 9.32 -6.73 19.96
C ARG A 9 8.43 -7.07 18.77
N ASP A 10 8.17 -6.09 17.93
CA ASP A 10 7.29 -6.21 16.77
C ASP A 10 7.94 -5.45 15.62
N VAL A 11 8.20 -6.14 14.51
CA VAL A 11 8.77 -5.59 13.28
C VAL A 11 7.72 -5.74 12.19
N VAL A 12 7.23 -4.63 11.64
CA VAL A 12 6.16 -4.63 10.63
C VAL A 12 6.73 -4.25 9.28
N PHE A 13 6.55 -5.10 8.28
CA PHE A 13 6.82 -4.76 6.89
C PHE A 13 5.58 -4.19 6.22
N VAL A 14 5.68 -2.96 5.74
CA VAL A 14 4.62 -2.29 4.97
C VAL A 14 5.09 -2.23 3.52
N GLY A 15 4.42 -2.97 2.64
CA GLY A 15 4.81 -3.08 1.22
C GLY A 15 3.84 -2.34 0.31
N ASP A 16 4.35 -1.41 -0.48
CA ASP A 16 3.60 -0.59 -1.42
C ASP A 16 3.53 -1.16 -2.84
N HIS A 17 4.40 -2.11 -3.17
CA HIS A 17 4.46 -2.72 -4.49
C HIS A 17 3.79 -4.09 -4.52
N GLY A 18 2.88 -4.31 -5.47
CA GLY A 18 2.11 -5.56 -5.60
C GLY A 18 2.99 -6.80 -5.82
N GLY A 19 4.03 -6.66 -6.64
CA GLY A 19 4.98 -7.75 -6.91
C GLY A 19 5.75 -8.24 -5.68
N TYR A 20 5.89 -7.44 -4.63
CA TYR A 20 6.67 -7.80 -3.42
C TYR A 20 5.83 -8.36 -2.29
N GLN A 21 4.51 -8.40 -2.42
CA GLN A 21 3.63 -8.85 -1.31
C GLN A 21 3.95 -10.29 -0.89
N ALA A 22 4.18 -11.19 -1.85
CA ALA A 22 4.57 -12.58 -1.57
C ALA A 22 5.96 -12.68 -0.91
N ASP A 23 6.90 -11.83 -1.34
CA ASP A 23 8.25 -11.78 -0.78
C ASP A 23 8.24 -11.32 0.68
N LEU A 24 7.42 -10.32 1.02
CA LEU A 24 7.27 -9.84 2.39
C LEU A 24 6.72 -10.94 3.31
N VAL A 25 5.72 -11.71 2.85
CA VAL A 25 5.20 -12.87 3.59
C VAL A 25 6.28 -13.93 3.76
N HIS A 26 7.02 -14.25 2.69
CA HIS A 26 8.09 -15.23 2.73
C HIS A 26 9.17 -14.86 3.77
N VAL A 27 9.62 -13.60 3.76
CA VAL A 27 10.64 -13.11 4.70
C VAL A 27 10.10 -13.09 6.13
N LYS A 28 8.86 -12.63 6.34
CA LYS A 28 8.17 -12.69 7.65
C LYS A 28 8.18 -14.12 8.20
N ASP A 29 7.69 -15.08 7.43
CA ASP A 29 7.59 -16.47 7.88
C ASP A 29 8.96 -17.10 8.13
N LYS A 30 9.94 -16.79 7.28
CA LYS A 30 11.32 -17.25 7.46
C LYS A 30 11.93 -16.75 8.76
N LEU A 31 11.78 -15.47 9.07
CA LEU A 31 12.31 -14.88 10.30
C LEU A 31 11.58 -15.41 11.54
N ASN A 32 10.26 -15.54 11.50
CA ASN A 32 9.49 -16.10 12.61
C ASN A 32 9.85 -17.57 12.87
N ARG A 33 10.10 -18.38 11.82
CA ARG A 33 10.64 -19.74 12.00
C ARG A 33 12.03 -19.74 12.63
N GLU A 34 12.94 -18.92 12.12
CA GLU A 34 14.30 -18.75 12.66
C GLU A 34 14.29 -18.35 14.13
N TRP A 35 13.30 -17.56 14.56
CA TRP A 35 13.20 -17.00 15.91
C TRP A 35 12.25 -17.77 16.83
N SER A 36 11.74 -18.93 16.41
CA SER A 36 10.74 -19.72 17.14
C SER A 36 11.10 -20.06 18.60
N LYS A 37 12.40 -20.15 18.94
CA LYS A 37 12.88 -20.42 20.30
C LYS A 37 12.89 -19.19 21.23
N ASP A 38 12.67 -18.00 20.68
CA ASP A 38 12.64 -16.74 21.42
C ASP A 38 11.51 -15.85 20.88
N PRO A 39 10.31 -15.96 21.48
CA PRO A 39 9.10 -15.26 21.05
C PRO A 39 9.08 -13.78 21.49
N ALA A 40 10.17 -13.23 22.01
CA ALA A 40 10.23 -11.83 22.41
C ALA A 40 10.06 -10.86 21.23
N CYS A 41 10.48 -11.28 20.03
CA CYS A 41 10.37 -10.52 18.78
C CYS A 41 9.59 -11.28 17.71
N ARG A 42 8.63 -10.62 17.06
CA ARG A 42 7.84 -11.16 15.94
C ARG A 42 7.92 -10.24 14.73
N VAL A 43 7.86 -10.84 13.54
CA VAL A 43 7.73 -10.13 12.27
C VAL A 43 6.31 -10.24 11.77
N HIS A 44 5.81 -9.13 11.24
CA HIS A 44 4.47 -8.95 10.70
C HIS A 44 4.56 -8.42 9.27
N ALA A 45 3.58 -8.73 8.44
CA ALA A 45 3.49 -8.23 7.07
C ALA A 45 2.02 -8.04 6.71
N PRO A 46 1.36 -6.98 7.24
CA PRO A 46 -0.03 -6.70 6.98
C PRO A 46 -0.22 -6.39 5.49
N LEU A 47 -0.90 -7.28 4.78
CA LEU A 47 -1.15 -7.16 3.34
C LEU A 47 -2.21 -6.11 3.03
N GLU A 48 -2.95 -5.67 4.06
CA GLU A 48 -4.03 -4.70 3.97
C GLU A 48 -3.56 -3.36 3.38
N TYR A 49 -2.31 -2.96 3.63
CA TYR A 49 -1.74 -1.72 3.07
C TYR A 49 -1.87 -1.68 1.54
N TYR A 50 -1.42 -2.74 0.86
CA TYR A 50 -1.53 -2.84 -0.59
C TYR A 50 -2.91 -3.32 -1.03
N ARG A 51 -3.50 -4.31 -0.35
CA ARG A 51 -4.77 -4.93 -0.78
C ARG A 51 -5.91 -3.92 -0.86
N ILE A 52 -5.95 -2.92 0.01
CA ILE A 52 -6.99 -1.89 -0.01
C ILE A 52 -6.93 -1.04 -1.29
N THR A 53 -5.73 -0.74 -1.80
CA THR A 53 -5.58 0.00 -3.06
C THR A 53 -6.13 -0.76 -4.26
N GLN A 54 -6.22 -2.09 -4.16
CA GLN A 54 -6.73 -3.00 -5.19
C GLN A 54 -8.21 -3.40 -5.00
N THR A 55 -8.84 -2.98 -3.90
CA THR A 55 -10.18 -3.43 -3.52
C THR A 55 -11.09 -2.26 -3.17
N ALA A 56 -11.16 -1.86 -1.90
CA ALA A 56 -12.05 -0.81 -1.43
C ALA A 56 -11.77 0.54 -2.12
N TYR A 57 -10.51 0.85 -2.40
CA TYR A 57 -10.16 2.07 -3.12
C TYR A 57 -10.64 2.05 -4.57
N VAL A 58 -10.42 0.93 -5.29
CA VAL A 58 -10.96 0.72 -6.65
C VAL A 58 -12.48 0.88 -6.66
N ALA A 59 -13.18 0.30 -5.69
CA ALA A 59 -14.63 0.45 -5.59
C ALA A 59 -15.05 1.91 -5.35
N ALA A 60 -14.33 2.64 -4.49
CA ALA A 60 -14.59 4.05 -4.24
C ALA A 60 -14.36 4.90 -5.50
N LEU A 61 -13.30 4.66 -6.26
CA LEU A 61 -13.03 5.34 -7.53
C LEU A 61 -14.13 5.06 -8.57
N LYS A 62 -14.58 3.81 -8.70
CA LYS A 62 -15.70 3.45 -9.58
C LYS A 62 -17.00 4.16 -9.21
N ALA A 63 -17.28 4.30 -7.92
CA ALA A 63 -18.43 5.07 -7.45
C ALA A 63 -18.36 6.56 -7.82
N HIS A 64 -17.16 7.09 -8.05
CA HIS A 64 -16.91 8.46 -8.52
C HIS A 64 -16.78 8.55 -10.06
N GLY A 65 -17.21 7.51 -10.79
CA GLY A 65 -17.22 7.52 -12.25
C GLY A 65 -15.82 7.41 -12.89
N VAL A 66 -14.85 6.85 -12.16
CA VAL A 66 -13.55 6.47 -12.71
C VAL A 66 -13.64 5.07 -13.34
N THR A 67 -13.11 4.94 -14.54
CA THR A 67 -13.10 3.67 -15.29
C THR A 67 -11.85 2.84 -15.03
N ASP A 68 -11.92 1.53 -15.30
CA ASP A 68 -10.75 0.64 -15.22
C ASP A 68 -9.61 1.09 -16.17
N ALA A 69 -9.96 1.67 -17.33
CA ALA A 69 -8.99 2.21 -18.28
C ALA A 69 -8.28 3.47 -17.75
N GLU A 70 -8.90 4.24 -16.86
CA GLU A 70 -8.28 5.41 -16.24
C GLU A 70 -7.38 5.00 -15.08
N MET A 71 -7.86 4.11 -14.20
CA MET A 71 -7.05 3.57 -13.12
C MET A 71 -5.81 2.84 -13.65
N GLY A 72 -6.02 1.99 -14.65
CA GLY A 72 -5.00 1.10 -15.20
C GLY A 72 -4.29 0.29 -14.11
N SER A 73 -3.04 -0.13 -14.37
CA SER A 73 -2.31 -1.02 -13.45
C SER A 73 -0.99 -0.43 -12.92
N HIS A 74 -0.57 0.72 -13.43
CA HIS A 74 0.68 1.37 -13.05
C HIS A 74 0.69 2.84 -13.48
N ALA A 75 0.88 3.74 -12.52
CA ALA A 75 0.98 5.18 -12.72
C ALA A 75 -0.24 5.82 -13.43
N GLY A 76 -1.38 5.11 -13.44
CA GLY A 76 -2.65 5.64 -13.92
C GLY A 76 -3.32 6.55 -12.89
N LEU A 77 -4.64 6.72 -13.00
CA LEU A 77 -5.38 7.66 -12.16
C LEU A 77 -5.25 7.35 -10.67
N ALA A 78 -5.34 6.08 -10.27
CA ALA A 78 -5.31 5.68 -8.85
C ALA A 78 -3.99 6.07 -8.17
N ASP A 79 -2.85 5.71 -8.76
CA ASP A 79 -1.52 6.01 -8.21
C ASP A 79 -1.23 7.53 -8.20
N THR A 80 -1.64 8.22 -9.27
CA THR A 80 -1.47 9.67 -9.37
C THR A 80 -2.32 10.41 -8.35
N ALA A 81 -3.58 9.98 -8.15
CA ALA A 81 -4.48 10.56 -7.17
C ALA A 81 -3.96 10.37 -5.75
N LEU A 82 -3.50 9.16 -5.39
CA LEU A 82 -2.84 8.91 -4.11
C LEU A 82 -1.64 9.85 -3.89
N SER A 83 -0.81 10.05 -4.91
CA SER A 83 0.34 10.97 -4.83
C SER A 83 -0.10 12.41 -4.60
N LEU A 84 -1.10 12.90 -5.35
CA LEU A 84 -1.66 14.25 -5.20
C LEU A 84 -2.25 14.51 -3.82
N ALA A 85 -2.86 13.49 -3.19
CA ALA A 85 -3.44 13.61 -1.85
C ALA A 85 -2.38 13.69 -0.74
N ILE A 86 -1.19 13.12 -0.96
CA ILE A 86 -0.09 13.20 0.00
C ILE A 86 0.67 14.52 -0.15
N ASP A 87 1.09 14.82 -1.37
CA ASP A 87 1.78 16.06 -1.70
C ASP A 87 1.61 16.37 -3.20
N PRO A 88 0.83 17.42 -3.54
CA PRO A 88 0.63 17.84 -4.92
C PRO A 88 1.92 18.15 -5.68
N ALA A 89 3.02 18.52 -5.00
CA ALA A 89 4.30 18.82 -5.64
C ALA A 89 4.99 17.58 -6.23
N LEU A 90 4.57 16.36 -5.83
CA LEU A 90 5.08 15.11 -6.38
C LEU A 90 4.62 14.85 -7.82
N VAL A 91 3.56 15.54 -8.26
CA VAL A 91 2.98 15.37 -9.59
C VAL A 91 3.13 16.66 -10.38
N VAL A 92 3.87 16.59 -11.49
CA VAL A 92 3.98 17.69 -12.44
C VAL A 92 2.73 17.68 -13.33
N GLN A 93 1.64 18.28 -12.85
CA GLN A 93 0.30 18.17 -13.44
C GLN A 93 0.24 18.57 -14.92
N ASP A 94 0.96 19.62 -15.32
CA ASP A 94 1.03 20.08 -16.72
C ASP A 94 1.68 19.08 -17.67
N LYS A 95 2.37 18.05 -17.13
CA LYS A 95 2.99 16.97 -17.90
C LYS A 95 2.15 15.69 -17.93
N LEU A 96 0.97 15.66 -17.30
CA LEU A 96 0.07 14.51 -17.38
C LEU A 96 -0.44 14.34 -18.81
N ALA A 97 0.16 13.39 -19.52
CA ALA A 97 -0.17 13.09 -20.90
C ALA A 97 -1.49 12.31 -21.04
N GLY A 98 -2.03 12.28 -22.27
CA GLY A 98 -3.22 11.49 -22.62
C GLY A 98 -2.97 9.98 -22.49
N PRO A 99 -3.93 9.12 -22.88
CA PRO A 99 -3.88 7.71 -22.50
C PRO A 99 -2.59 7.01 -22.96
N TYR A 100 -2.02 6.20 -22.07
CA TYR A 100 -0.84 5.35 -22.31
C TYR A 100 0.49 6.07 -22.64
N PRO A 101 0.94 7.06 -21.84
CA PRO A 101 2.31 7.54 -21.96
C PRO A 101 3.31 6.44 -21.59
N ALA A 102 4.55 6.57 -22.06
CA ALA A 102 5.59 5.56 -21.81
C ALA A 102 5.76 5.30 -20.31
N GLY A 103 5.66 4.03 -19.90
CA GLY A 103 5.75 3.62 -18.49
C GLY A 103 4.45 3.75 -17.70
N VAL A 104 3.34 4.14 -18.31
CA VAL A 104 2.02 4.26 -17.65
C VAL A 104 1.03 3.28 -18.29
N THR A 105 0.36 2.50 -17.45
CA THR A 105 -0.84 1.76 -17.84
C THR A 105 -2.03 2.44 -17.17
N GLY A 106 -2.84 3.12 -17.98
CA GLY A 106 -3.99 3.90 -17.51
C GLY A 106 -4.03 5.31 -18.12
N ASN A 107 -4.82 6.18 -17.51
CA ASN A 107 -4.89 7.60 -17.87
C ASN A 107 -4.96 8.49 -16.60
N PRO A 108 -3.86 9.16 -16.22
CA PRO A 108 -3.79 9.92 -14.98
C PRO A 108 -4.44 11.32 -15.06
N LYS A 109 -4.89 11.78 -16.23
CA LYS A 109 -5.34 13.18 -16.44
C LYS A 109 -6.46 13.66 -15.52
N ARG A 110 -7.33 12.74 -15.10
CA ARG A 110 -8.47 13.05 -14.21
C ARG A 110 -8.16 12.79 -12.74
N ALA A 111 -6.92 12.46 -12.39
CA ALA A 111 -6.51 12.33 -11.01
C ALA A 111 -6.61 13.66 -10.29
N THR A 112 -7.15 13.64 -9.07
CA THR A 112 -7.21 14.79 -8.18
C THR A 112 -6.83 14.37 -6.76
N ALA A 113 -6.51 15.33 -5.90
CA ALA A 113 -6.22 15.07 -4.50
C ALA A 113 -7.44 14.45 -3.79
N GLU A 114 -8.65 14.93 -4.08
CA GLU A 114 -9.89 14.43 -3.47
C GLU A 114 -10.12 12.94 -3.78
N LEU A 115 -9.84 12.51 -5.01
CA LEU A 115 -9.87 11.09 -5.37
C LEU A 115 -8.79 10.28 -4.65
N GLY A 116 -7.66 10.88 -4.31
CA GLY A 116 -6.60 10.24 -3.53
C GLY A 116 -6.93 10.14 -2.05
N GLU A 117 -7.58 11.14 -1.47
CA GLU A 117 -7.98 11.18 -0.06
C GLU A 117 -8.89 10.02 0.34
N LEU A 118 -9.75 9.57 -0.59
CA LEU A 118 -10.55 8.36 -0.44
C LEU A 118 -9.65 7.14 -0.17
N GLY A 119 -8.58 7.00 -0.95
CA GLY A 119 -7.65 5.87 -0.85
C GLY A 119 -6.74 5.95 0.36
N THR A 120 -6.13 7.11 0.61
CA THR A 120 -5.21 7.30 1.75
C THR A 120 -5.92 7.05 3.07
N THR A 121 -7.16 7.53 3.22
CA THR A 121 -7.98 7.28 4.42
C THR A 121 -8.22 5.80 4.63
N LEU A 122 -8.66 5.08 3.58
CA LEU A 122 -8.93 3.64 3.65
C LEU A 122 -7.67 2.83 3.96
N VAL A 123 -6.55 3.14 3.31
CA VAL A 123 -5.26 2.46 3.51
C VAL A 123 -4.78 2.63 4.94
N VAL A 124 -4.80 3.86 5.47
CA VAL A 124 -4.37 4.13 6.85
C VAL A 124 -5.26 3.39 7.85
N GLN A 125 -6.58 3.49 7.71
CA GLN A 125 -7.52 2.84 8.63
C GLN A 125 -7.33 1.32 8.66
N ALA A 126 -7.29 0.68 7.48
CA ALA A 126 -7.15 -0.77 7.37
C ALA A 126 -5.77 -1.25 7.85
N THR A 127 -4.70 -0.54 7.51
CA THR A 127 -3.33 -0.91 7.91
C THR A 127 -3.17 -0.79 9.43
N VAL A 128 -3.67 0.29 10.05
CA VAL A 128 -3.64 0.44 11.51
C VAL A 128 -4.45 -0.65 12.20
N ALA A 129 -5.63 -1.00 11.67
CA ALA A 129 -6.43 -2.09 12.21
C ALA A 129 -5.71 -3.44 12.12
N ALA A 130 -5.08 -3.75 10.98
CA ALA A 130 -4.29 -4.96 10.78
C ALA A 130 -3.10 -5.03 11.75
N ILE A 131 -2.31 -3.96 11.85
CA ILE A 131 -1.17 -3.89 12.78
C ILE A 131 -1.62 -4.09 14.22
N ARG A 132 -2.70 -3.45 14.66
CA ARG A 132 -3.22 -3.63 16.03
C ARG A 132 -3.61 -5.08 16.28
N LYS A 133 -4.33 -5.70 15.34
CA LYS A 133 -4.76 -7.11 15.44
C LYS A 133 -3.56 -8.05 15.55
N GLU A 134 -2.52 -7.86 14.74
CA GLU A 134 -1.35 -8.74 14.69
C GLU A 134 -0.43 -8.56 15.91
N THR A 135 -0.25 -7.32 16.38
CA THR A 135 0.68 -7.02 17.48
C THR A 135 0.09 -7.26 18.86
N GLN A 136 -1.24 -7.18 19.02
CA GLN A 136 -1.93 -7.44 20.28
C GLN A 136 -2.26 -8.92 20.51
N ALA A 137 -2.05 -9.78 19.52
CA ALA A 137 -2.23 -11.22 19.68
C ALA A 137 -1.29 -11.77 20.78
N PRO A 138 -1.77 -12.72 21.62
CA PRO A 138 -0.94 -13.38 22.63
C PRO A 138 0.38 -13.89 22.06
N ARG A 139 1.43 -13.87 22.87
CA ARG A 139 2.80 -14.28 22.49
C ARG A 139 3.02 -15.75 22.71
#